data_AF-A0A7C2FXR0-F1
#
_entry.id   AF-A0A7C2FXR0-F1
#
_cell.length_a   1.000
_cell.length_b   1.000
_cell.length_c   1.000
_cell.angle_alpha   90.00
_cell.angle_beta   90.00
_cell.angle_gamma   90.00
#
_symmetry.space_group_name_H-M   'P 1'
#
loop_
_entity.id
_entity.type
_entity.pdbx_description
1 polymer ?
#
loop_
_entity_poly.entity_id
_entity_poly.type
_entity_poly.pdbx_seq_one_letter_code
_entity_poly.pdbx_strand_id
1 'polypeptide(L)'
;FRSPRIHGVQAEACAPLVEAWERGLPEPVPISPGLTVAGGIRVERPPRGAQVLGMVRAAGGSLVKVGDAEILDWARFLAEREGILAEPTSAAAFAGLARLVALGRLGPGAEAVVPVTGSGLKTVAA
;
A
#
# COMPACT_ATOMS: atom_id res chain seq x y z
N PHE A 1 -13.90 1.34 -22.95
CA PHE A 1 -12.69 1.38 -22.09
C PHE A 1 -12.90 0.48 -20.89
N ARG A 2 -11.88 -0.29 -20.48
CA ARG A 2 -11.93 -1.11 -19.26
C ARG A 2 -11.34 -0.27 -18.13
N SER A 3 -12.10 -0.05 -17.06
CA SER A 3 -11.58 0.61 -15.85
C SER A 3 -10.54 -0.29 -15.15
N PRO A 4 -9.45 0.26 -14.61
CA PRO A 4 -8.46 -0.52 -13.88
C PRO A 4 -9.04 -1.02 -12.55
N ARG A 5 -8.53 -2.16 -12.07
CA ARG A 5 -8.74 -2.57 -10.68
C ARG A 5 -7.91 -1.68 -9.77
N ILE A 6 -8.46 -1.27 -8.64
CA ILE A 6 -7.77 -0.41 -7.67
C ILE A 6 -7.39 -1.24 -6.46
N HIS A 7 -6.09 -1.35 -6.20
CA HIS A 7 -5.58 -2.03 -5.01
C HIS A 7 -4.98 -1.01 -4.04
N GLY A 8 -5.25 -1.19 -2.75
CA GLY A 8 -4.71 -0.33 -1.70
C GLY A 8 -3.75 -1.10 -0.80
N VAL A 9 -2.77 -0.39 -0.26
CA VAL A 9 -1.73 -0.97 0.60
C VAL A 9 -1.60 -0.15 1.87
N GLN A 10 -1.51 -0.81 3.02
CA GLN A 10 -1.20 -0.18 4.30
C GLN A 10 0.00 -0.86 4.97
N ALA A 11 0.71 -0.14 5.84
CA ALA A 11 1.70 -0.77 6.71
C ALA A 11 0.99 -1.64 7.75
N GLU A 12 1.51 -2.83 8.06
CA GLU A 12 0.93 -3.74 9.05
C GLU A 12 0.70 -3.09 10.42
N ALA A 13 1.61 -2.19 10.82
CA ALA A 13 1.51 -1.44 12.06
C ALA A 13 0.37 -0.42 12.09
N CYS A 14 -0.21 -0.05 10.93
CA CYS A 14 -1.29 0.92 10.83
C CYS A 14 -2.21 0.61 9.63
N ALA A 15 -3.07 -0.39 9.76
CA ALA A 15 -3.88 -0.93 8.65
C ALA A 15 -5.42 -0.88 8.84
N PRO A 16 -6.03 0.25 9.28
CA PRO A 16 -7.45 0.31 9.63
C PRO A 16 -8.42 -0.01 8.46
N LEU A 17 -8.02 0.24 7.21
CA LEU A 17 -8.82 -0.09 6.02
C LEU A 17 -8.69 -1.56 5.64
N VAL A 18 -7.51 -2.16 5.80
CA VAL A 18 -7.32 -3.60 5.58
C VAL A 18 -8.15 -4.41 6.58
N GLU A 19 -8.12 -4.03 7.87
CA GLU A 19 -8.95 -4.66 8.90
C GLU A 19 -10.45 -4.54 8.58
N ALA A 20 -10.91 -3.36 8.14
CA ALA A 20 -12.29 -3.17 7.70
C ALA A 20 -12.63 -4.02 6.47
N TRP A 21 -11.71 -4.08 5.51
CA TRP A 21 -11.87 -4.83 4.26
C TRP A 21 -12.05 -6.33 4.52
N GLU A 22 -11.15 -6.92 5.31
CA GLU A 22 -11.17 -8.35 5.68
C GLU A 22 -12.45 -8.73 6.44
N ARG A 23 -12.97 -7.80 7.26
CA ARG A 23 -14.22 -7.98 8.02
C ARG A 23 -15.49 -7.65 7.22
N GLY A 24 -15.38 -7.23 5.97
CA GLY A 24 -16.52 -6.84 5.14
C GLY A 24 -17.22 -5.56 5.60
N LEU A 25 -16.55 -4.70 6.37
CA LEU A 25 -17.13 -3.48 6.92
C LEU A 25 -17.09 -2.32 5.90
N PRO A 26 -18.03 -1.36 6.01
CA PRO A 26 -18.06 -0.17 5.17
C PRO A 26 -17.18 0.98 5.69
N GLU A 27 -16.79 0.92 6.97
CA GLU A 27 -16.04 1.96 7.67
C GLU A 27 -14.70 1.44 8.20
N PRO A 28 -13.65 2.29 8.31
CA PRO A 28 -12.38 1.91 8.89
C PRO A 28 -12.53 1.37 10.32
N VAL A 29 -11.73 0.37 10.67
CA VAL A 29 -11.68 -0.13 12.05
C VAL A 29 -10.75 0.75 12.87
N PRO A 30 -11.18 1.27 14.04
CA PRO A 30 -10.27 1.94 14.96
C PRO A 30 -9.16 0.99 15.40
N ILE A 31 -7.91 1.45 15.34
CA ILE A 31 -6.74 0.67 15.76
C ILE A 31 -5.82 1.53 16.64
N SER A 32 -4.90 0.91 17.36
CA SER A 32 -3.76 1.63 17.95
C SER A 32 -2.57 1.54 16.98
N PRO A 33 -2.12 2.64 16.34
CA PRO A 33 -1.09 2.57 15.32
C PRO A 33 0.29 2.34 15.93
N GLY A 34 0.94 1.24 15.54
CA GLY A 34 2.35 0.98 15.84
C GLY A 34 3.31 1.93 15.09
N LEU A 35 4.60 1.81 15.37
CA LEU A 35 5.64 2.50 14.60
C LEU A 35 5.83 1.79 13.26
N THR A 36 6.11 2.58 12.23
CA THR A 36 6.46 2.06 10.89
C THR A 36 7.43 3.02 10.21
N VAL A 37 8.34 2.48 9.40
CA VAL A 37 9.20 3.27 8.49
C VAL A 37 8.39 4.06 7.45
N ALA A 38 7.18 3.60 7.11
CA ALA A 38 6.27 4.26 6.17
C ALA A 38 5.39 5.31 6.87
N GLY A 39 6.02 6.30 7.50
CA GLY A 39 5.35 7.32 8.30
C GLY A 39 4.26 8.10 7.55
N GLY A 40 4.39 8.27 6.23
CA GLY A 40 3.42 8.99 5.40
C GLY A 40 2.05 8.31 5.28
N ILE A 41 1.95 7.01 5.59
CA ILE A 41 0.69 6.25 5.59
C ILE A 41 0.30 5.73 6.97
N ARG A 42 0.96 6.20 8.04
CA ARG A 42 0.60 5.89 9.43
C ARG A 42 -0.61 6.73 9.86
N VAL A 43 -1.78 6.42 9.28
CA VAL A 43 -3.04 7.15 9.49
C VAL A 43 -4.07 6.25 10.17
N GLU A 44 -4.25 6.43 11.48
CA GLU A 44 -5.21 5.66 12.30
C GLU A 44 -6.66 5.84 11.83
N ARG A 45 -7.04 7.07 11.47
CA ARG A 45 -8.40 7.44 11.08
C ARG A 45 -8.40 8.09 9.70
N PRO A 46 -8.38 7.30 8.61
CA PRO A 46 -8.38 7.85 7.27
C PRO A 46 -9.64 8.69 7.03
N PRO A 47 -9.54 10.00 6.75
CA PRO A 47 -10.69 10.90 6.69
C PRO A 47 -11.67 10.53 5.57
N ARG A 48 -11.19 9.80 4.55
CA ARG A 48 -11.98 9.33 3.41
C ARG A 48 -12.06 7.80 3.37
N GLY A 49 -11.90 7.13 4.52
CA GLY A 49 -11.77 5.68 4.59
C GLY A 49 -12.95 4.91 4.00
N ALA A 50 -14.18 5.32 4.32
CA ALA A 50 -15.40 4.74 3.75
C ALA A 50 -15.45 4.85 2.21
N GLN A 51 -15.05 6.02 1.69
CA GLN A 51 -14.99 6.27 0.24
C GLN A 51 -13.95 5.37 -0.42
N VAL A 52 -12.78 5.20 0.19
CA VAL A 52 -11.72 4.30 -0.31
C VAL A 52 -12.22 2.86 -0.33
N LEU A 53 -12.83 2.36 0.75
CA LEU A 53 -13.41 1.01 0.81
C LEU A 53 -14.44 0.81 -0.30
N GLY A 54 -15.36 1.75 -0.46
CA GLY A 54 -16.38 1.70 -1.52
C GLY A 54 -15.76 1.67 -2.93
N MET A 55 -14.77 2.52 -3.21
CA MET A 55 -14.10 2.56 -4.50
C MET A 55 -13.32 1.29 -4.80
N VAL A 56 -12.59 0.73 -3.83
CA VAL A 56 -11.86 -0.54 -4.02
C VAL A 56 -12.82 -1.68 -4.32
N ARG A 57 -13.97 -1.76 -3.63
CA ARG A 57 -15.03 -2.75 -3.93
C ARG A 57 -15.58 -2.57 -5.34
N ALA A 58 -15.97 -1.34 -5.69
CA ALA A 58 -16.55 -1.02 -7.00
C ALA A 58 -15.57 -1.28 -8.16
N ALA A 59 -14.27 -1.06 -7.95
CA ALA A 59 -13.22 -1.33 -8.92
C ALA A 59 -12.82 -2.82 -9.00
N GLY A 60 -13.44 -3.71 -8.20
CA GLY A 60 -13.08 -5.13 -8.16
C GLY A 60 -11.65 -5.41 -7.70
N GLY A 61 -11.12 -4.53 -6.83
CA GLY A 61 -9.77 -4.60 -6.31
C GLY A 61 -9.68 -5.22 -4.92
N SER A 62 -8.59 -4.92 -4.22
CA SER A 62 -8.34 -5.47 -2.88
C SER A 62 -7.45 -4.56 -2.04
N LEU A 63 -7.54 -4.69 -0.72
CA LEU A 63 -6.64 -4.06 0.23
C LEU A 63 -5.69 -5.12 0.80
N VAL A 64 -4.41 -4.78 0.94
CA VAL A 64 -3.38 -5.63 1.56
C VAL A 64 -2.57 -4.82 2.56
N LYS A 65 -1.99 -5.49 3.54
CA LYS A 65 -0.98 -4.93 4.43
C LYS A 65 0.38 -5.58 4.20
N VAL A 66 1.45 -4.82 4.44
CA VAL A 66 2.86 -5.22 4.28
C VAL A 66 3.69 -4.77 5.48
N GLY A 67 4.70 -5.56 5.82
CA GLY A 67 5.61 -5.29 6.93
C GLY A 67 6.75 -4.36 6.55
N ASP A 68 7.34 -3.70 7.55
CA ASP A 68 8.43 -2.73 7.35
C ASP A 68 9.66 -3.33 6.66
N ALA A 69 9.98 -4.61 6.91
CA ALA A 69 11.07 -5.29 6.23
C ALA A 69 10.82 -5.38 4.71
N GLU A 70 9.61 -5.77 4.30
CA GLU A 70 9.21 -5.82 2.89
C GLU A 70 9.28 -4.43 2.24
N ILE A 71 8.87 -3.39 2.97
CA ILE A 71 8.93 -2.00 2.51
C ILE A 71 10.39 -1.58 2.25
N LEU A 72 11.30 -1.88 3.17
CA LEU A 72 12.72 -1.54 3.04
C LEU A 72 13.42 -2.36 1.96
N ASP A 73 13.05 -3.61 1.77
CA ASP A 73 13.57 -4.46 0.69
C ASP A 73 13.18 -3.88 -0.67
N TRP A 74 11.92 -3.46 -0.85
CA TRP A 74 11.48 -2.81 -2.08
C TRP A 74 12.11 -1.43 -2.30
N ALA A 75 12.29 -0.63 -1.24
CA ALA A 75 12.97 0.65 -1.36
C ALA A 75 14.42 0.48 -1.88
N ARG A 76 15.15 -0.52 -1.33
CA ARG A 76 16.49 -0.88 -1.78
C ARG A 76 16.51 -1.41 -3.21
N PHE A 77 15.60 -2.33 -3.54
CA PHE A 77 15.48 -2.88 -4.88
C PHE A 77 15.26 -1.78 -5.93
N LEU A 78 14.33 -0.86 -5.68
CA LEU A 78 14.04 0.25 -6.61
C LEU A 78 15.27 1.14 -6.84
N ALA A 79 16.02 1.45 -5.78
CA ALA A 79 17.22 2.26 -5.89
C ALA A 79 18.34 1.53 -6.67
N GLU A 80 18.60 0.28 -6.34
CA GLU A 80 19.72 -0.49 -6.89
C GLU A 80 19.47 -1.03 -8.31
N ARG A 81 18.21 -1.37 -8.63
CA ARG A 81 17.87 -2.11 -9.85
C ARG A 81 17.14 -1.26 -10.88
N GLU A 82 16.35 -0.29 -10.43
CA GLU A 82 15.54 0.57 -11.30
C GLU A 82 16.04 2.02 -11.34
N GLY A 83 17.02 2.39 -10.49
CA GLY A 83 17.52 3.76 -10.38
C GLY A 83 16.49 4.74 -9.79
N ILE A 84 15.48 4.23 -9.08
CA ILE A 84 14.39 5.03 -8.49
C ILE A 84 14.62 5.14 -6.98
N LEU A 85 15.04 6.33 -6.53
CA LEU A 85 15.16 6.64 -5.11
C LEU A 85 13.79 7.04 -4.52
N ALA A 86 13.00 6.05 -4.12
CA ALA A 86 11.67 6.22 -3.52
C ALA A 86 11.74 6.32 -1.98
N GLU A 87 10.84 7.09 -1.36
CA GLU A 87 10.66 7.05 0.10
C GLU A 87 10.01 5.72 0.54
N PRO A 88 10.11 5.30 1.83
CA PRO A 88 9.50 4.07 2.32
C PRO A 88 7.98 3.98 2.06
N THR A 89 7.24 5.07 2.22
CA THR A 89 5.80 5.12 1.91
C THR A 89 5.48 4.74 0.46
N SER A 90 6.29 5.20 -0.49
CA SER A 90 6.13 4.85 -1.90
C SER A 90 6.51 3.38 -2.15
N ALA A 91 7.59 2.92 -1.52
CA ALA A 91 8.04 1.53 -1.63
C ALA A 91 7.01 0.52 -1.08
N ALA A 92 6.19 0.91 -0.11
CA ALA A 92 5.10 0.07 0.39
C ALA A 92 4.12 -0.36 -0.71
N ALA A 93 3.86 0.49 -1.71
CA ALA A 93 2.98 0.14 -2.83
C ALA A 93 3.58 -1.00 -3.70
N PHE A 94 4.91 -1.05 -3.84
CA PHE A 94 5.61 -2.13 -4.55
C PHE A 94 5.64 -3.43 -3.75
N ALA A 95 5.85 -3.34 -2.43
CA ALA A 95 5.67 -4.49 -1.54
C ALA A 95 4.25 -5.07 -1.64
N GLY A 96 3.24 -4.20 -1.68
CA GLY A 96 1.86 -4.60 -1.88
C GLY A 96 1.62 -5.23 -3.26
N LEU A 97 2.24 -4.71 -4.33
CA LEU A 97 2.20 -5.33 -5.65
C LEU A 97 2.72 -6.77 -5.62
N ALA A 98 3.89 -6.97 -5.02
CA ALA A 98 4.49 -8.31 -4.87
C ALA A 98 3.56 -9.27 -4.11
N ARG A 99 2.96 -8.78 -3.02
CA ARG A 99 2.00 -9.55 -2.21
C ARG A 99 0.72 -9.87 -2.99
N LEU A 100 0.20 -8.95 -3.80
CA LEU A 100 -0.96 -9.20 -4.66
C LEU A 100 -0.68 -10.28 -5.72
N VAL A 101 0.53 -10.31 -6.28
CA VAL A 101 0.98 -11.37 -7.18
C VAL A 101 1.06 -12.70 -6.43
N ALA A 102 1.70 -12.73 -5.26
CA ALA A 102 1.83 -13.94 -4.44
C ALA A 102 0.47 -14.53 -4.02
N LEU A 103 -0.52 -13.67 -3.76
CA LEU A 103 -1.89 -14.05 -3.43
C LEU A 103 -2.74 -14.44 -4.66
N GLY A 104 -2.16 -14.46 -5.86
CA GLY A 104 -2.87 -14.78 -7.11
C GLY A 104 -3.92 -13.73 -7.52
N ARG A 105 -3.86 -12.51 -6.97
CA ARG A 105 -4.81 -11.42 -7.30
C ARG A 105 -4.44 -10.73 -8.60
N LEU A 106 -3.17 -10.80 -8.98
CA LEU A 106 -2.63 -10.33 -10.26
C LEU A 106 -1.97 -11.51 -10.98
N GLY A 107 -2.39 -11.76 -12.23
CA GLY A 107 -1.87 -12.86 -13.04
C GLY A 107 -0.56 -12.51 -13.77
N PRO A 108 0.16 -13.51 -14.29
CA PRO A 108 1.31 -13.29 -15.15
C PRO A 108 0.85 -12.57 -16.42
N GLY A 109 1.32 -11.34 -16.63
CA GLY A 109 0.87 -10.46 -17.73
C GLY A 109 -0.12 -9.38 -17.31
N ALA A 110 -0.44 -9.23 -16.02
CA ALA A 110 -1.13 -8.06 -15.53
C ALA A 110 -0.26 -6.80 -15.68
N GLU A 111 -0.80 -5.77 -16.30
CA GLU A 111 -0.20 -4.43 -16.32
C GLU A 111 -0.62 -3.66 -15.06
N ALA A 112 0.34 -3.10 -14.35
CA ALA A 112 0.12 -2.35 -13.13
C ALA A 112 0.80 -0.99 -13.20
N VAL A 113 0.12 0.03 -12.69
CA VAL A 113 0.70 1.34 -12.45
C VAL A 113 0.85 1.50 -10.94
N VAL A 114 2.09 1.71 -10.49
CA VAL A 114 2.41 1.93 -9.07
C VAL A 114 2.86 3.37 -8.89
N PRO A 115 2.09 4.23 -8.22
CA PRO A 115 2.48 5.61 -7.99
C PRO A 115 3.66 5.71 -7.00
N VAL A 116 4.74 6.39 -7.41
CA VAL A 116 5.79 6.84 -6.49
C VAL A 116 5.39 8.21 -5.96
N THR A 117 4.79 8.23 -4.78
CA THR A 117 4.18 9.46 -4.19
C THR A 117 5.21 10.40 -3.55
N GLY A 118 6.46 9.97 -3.40
CA GLY A 118 7.50 10.78 -2.79
C GLY A 118 8.92 10.29 -3.03
N SER A 119 9.82 11.26 -3.18
CA SER A 119 11.25 11.04 -3.33
C SER A 119 11.91 10.59 -2.03
N GLY A 120 12.84 9.65 -2.13
CA GLY A 120 13.66 9.19 -1.01
C GLY A 120 14.57 10.27 -0.44
N LEU A 121 14.81 11.39 -1.14
CA LEU A 121 15.51 12.58 -0.60
C LEU A 121 14.88 13.12 0.69
N LYS A 122 13.58 12.89 0.91
CA LYS A 122 12.87 13.23 2.15
C LYS A 122 13.34 12.42 3.36
N THR A 123 14.07 11.33 3.13
CA THR A 123 14.48 10.34 4.14
C THR A 123 16.00 10.25 4.28
N VAL A 124 16.79 10.82 3.36
CA VAL A 124 18.27 10.78 3.39
C VAL A 124 18.87 11.66 4.51
N ALA A 125 18.07 12.50 5.16
CA ALA A 125 18.50 13.46 6.18
C ALA A 125 18.01 13.13 7.61
N ALA A 126 17.59 11.89 7.88
CA ALA A 126 17.15 11.45 9.21
C ALA A 126 18.14 10.44 9.81
#